data_AF-A0A7Y3HRT5-F1
#
_entry.id   AF-A0A7Y3HRT5-F1
#
_cell.length_a   1.000
_cell.length_b   1.000
_cell.length_c   1.000
_cell.angle_alpha   90.00
_cell.angle_beta   90.00
_cell.angle_gamma   90.00
#
_symmetry.space_group_name_H-M   'P 1'
#
loop_
_entity.id
_entity.type
_entity.pdbx_description
1 polymer ?
#
loop_
_entity_poly.entity_id
_entity_poly.type
_entity_poly.pdbx_seq_one_letter_code
_entity_poly.pdbx_strand_id
1 'polypeptide(L)'
;MPTIELIGLIAATLTTSAFVPQVYKAFKNKSTADISMTMYAVLLAGLILWTVYGIYHKSLAIILANTITGALAIVMIILKIKHK
;
A
#
# COMPACT_ATOMS: atom_id res chain seq x y z
N MET A 1 6.53 -11.02 22.11
CA MET A 1 5.37 -10.71 21.26
C MET A 1 4.51 -11.96 21.19
N PRO A 2 3.19 -11.89 21.44
CA PRO A 2 2.30 -13.03 21.22
C PRO A 2 2.42 -13.50 19.76
N THR A 3 2.39 -14.81 19.52
CA THR A 3 2.64 -15.44 18.20
C THR A 3 1.81 -14.83 17.06
N ILE A 4 0.58 -14.39 17.37
CA ILE A 4 -0.32 -13.74 16.41
C ILE A 4 0.20 -12.39 15.90
N GLU A 5 0.90 -11.63 16.73
CA GLU A 5 1.44 -10.31 16.36
C GLU A 5 2.65 -10.44 15.44
N LEU A 6 3.48 -11.47 15.66
CA LEU A 6 4.59 -11.80 14.77
C LEU A 6 4.08 -12.19 13.37
N ILE A 7 3.05 -13.03 13.28
CA ILE A 7 2.40 -13.38 12.00
C ILE A 7 1.86 -12.13 11.32
N GLY A 8 1.19 -11.25 12.09
CA GLY A 8 0.68 -9.98 11.58
C GLY A 8 1.76 -9.06 11.00
N LEU A 9 2.91 -8.94 11.66
CA LEU A 9 4.05 -8.14 11.19
C LEU A 9 4.72 -8.75 9.95
N ILE A 10 4.84 -10.08 9.88
CA ILE A 10 5.34 -10.77 8.68
C ILE A 10 4.37 -10.55 7.51
N ALA A 11 3.08 -10.74 7.73
CA ALA A 11 2.05 -10.49 6.72
C ALA A 11 2.07 -9.03 6.24
N ALA A 12 2.17 -8.06 7.15
CA ALA A 12 2.30 -6.64 6.85
C ALA A 12 3.53 -6.36 5.98
N THR A 13 4.68 -6.95 6.33
CA THR A 13 5.95 -6.77 5.61
C THR A 13 5.85 -7.33 4.19
N LEU A 14 5.38 -8.58 4.04
CA LEU A 14 5.27 -9.24 2.74
C LEU A 14 4.30 -8.50 1.80
N THR A 15 3.11 -8.16 2.30
CA THR A 15 2.09 -7.49 1.49
C THR A 15 2.49 -6.07 1.11
N THR A 16 3.06 -5.29 2.03
CA THR A 16 3.52 -3.92 1.76
C THR A 16 4.70 -3.90 0.78
N SER A 17 5.71 -4.75 1.03
CA SER A 17 6.91 -4.80 0.18
C SER A 17 6.62 -5.26 -1.25
N ALA A 18 5.57 -6.04 -1.48
CA ALA A 18 5.14 -6.45 -2.82
C ALA A 18 4.77 -5.26 -3.73
N PHE A 19 4.39 -4.11 -3.18
CA PHE A 19 4.13 -2.89 -3.97
C PHE A 19 5.40 -2.14 -4.39
N VAL A 20 6.52 -2.34 -3.68
CA VAL A 20 7.77 -1.62 -3.95
C VAL A 20 8.34 -1.92 -5.34
N PRO A 21 8.43 -3.18 -5.82
CA PRO A 21 8.85 -3.47 -7.19
C PRO A 21 7.99 -2.78 -8.25
N GLN A 22 6.68 -2.69 -8.03
CA GLN A 22 5.75 -2.04 -8.97
C GLN A 22 6.00 -0.52 -9.03
N VAL A 23 6.19 0.12 -7.88
CA VAL A 23 6.58 1.54 -7.78
C VAL A 23 7.92 1.79 -8.46
N TYR A 24 8.91 0.96 -8.19
CA TYR A 24 10.24 1.06 -8.80
C TYR A 24 10.16 0.93 -10.33
N LYS A 25 9.41 -0.05 -10.85
CA LYS A 25 9.23 -0.26 -12.29
C LYS A 25 8.55 0.94 -12.95
N ALA A 26 7.48 1.46 -12.36
CA ALA A 26 6.76 2.63 -12.86
C ALA A 26 7.66 3.88 -12.89
N PHE A 27 8.45 4.10 -11.82
CA PHE A 27 9.38 5.21 -11.72
C PHE A 27 10.53 5.11 -12.74
N LYS A 28 11.17 3.94 -12.83
CA LYS A 28 12.32 3.70 -13.71
C LYS A 28 11.95 3.77 -15.18
N ASN A 29 10.86 3.11 -15.56
CA ASN A 29 10.50 2.96 -16.97
C ASN A 29 9.68 4.14 -17.48
N LYS A 30 9.19 5.03 -16.60
CA LYS A 30 8.31 6.16 -16.94
C LYS A 30 7.13 5.74 -17.83
N SER A 31 6.69 4.49 -17.70
CA SER A 31 5.60 3.91 -18.47
C SER A 31 4.57 3.39 -17.49
N THR A 32 3.37 3.96 -17.58
CA THR A 32 2.24 3.61 -16.71
C THR A 32 0.98 3.28 -17.49
N ALA A 33 1.06 3.11 -18.81
CA ALA A 33 -0.08 2.88 -19.69
C ALA A 33 -1.00 1.76 -19.17
N ASP A 34 -0.41 0.60 -18.82
CA ASP A 34 -1.13 -0.59 -18.34
C ASP A 34 -1.56 -0.52 -16.87
N ILE A 35 -1.17 0.52 -16.14
CA ILE A 35 -1.54 0.68 -14.72
C ILE A 35 -2.93 1.32 -14.63
N SER A 36 -3.85 0.59 -13.99
CA SER A 36 -5.21 1.07 -13.73
C SER A 36 -5.24 2.13 -12.63
N MET A 37 -5.61 3.36 -13.00
CA MET A 37 -5.84 4.47 -12.05
C MET A 37 -6.97 4.14 -11.06
N THR A 38 -8.06 3.54 -11.55
CA THR A 38 -9.23 3.18 -10.74
C THR A 38 -8.86 2.16 -9.66
N MET A 39 -8.04 1.17 -10.00
CA MET A 39 -7.58 0.16 -9.04
C MET A 39 -6.83 0.82 -7.87
N TYR A 40 -5.89 1.72 -8.15
CA TYR A 40 -5.15 2.41 -7.09
C TYR A 40 -6.01 3.41 -6.30
N ALA A 41 -6.98 4.07 -6.92
CA ALA A 41 -7.89 4.97 -6.22
C ALA A 41 -8.79 4.22 -5.21
N VAL A 42 -9.40 3.12 -5.64
CA VAL A 42 -10.23 2.27 -4.77
C VAL A 42 -9.38 1.61 -3.69
N LEU A 43 -8.18 1.14 -4.04
CA LEU A 43 -7.22 0.61 -3.08
C LEU A 43 -6.89 1.64 -2.00
N LEU A 44 -6.55 2.87 -2.38
CA LEU A 44 -6.21 3.93 -1.43
C LEU A 44 -7.38 4.24 -0.48
N ALA A 45 -8.61 4.30 -0.98
CA ALA A 45 -9.79 4.47 -0.14
C ALA A 45 -9.94 3.32 0.87
N GLY A 46 -9.76 2.08 0.43
CA GLY A 46 -9.78 0.90 1.30
C GLY A 46 -8.68 0.94 2.36
N LEU A 47 -7.45 1.31 2.00
CA LEU A 47 -6.31 1.41 2.92
C LEU A 47 -6.55 2.48 4.01
N ILE A 48 -7.15 3.62 3.65
CA ILE A 48 -7.54 4.65 4.62
C ILE A 48 -8.56 4.09 5.62
N LEU A 49 -9.59 3.40 5.13
CA LEU A 49 -10.60 2.78 5.99
C LEU A 49 -9.99 1.72 6.92
N TRP A 50 -9.07 0.89 6.40
CA TRP A 50 -8.37 -0.11 7.20
C TRP A 50 -7.44 0.51 8.24
N THR A 51 -6.77 1.62 7.94
CA THR A 51 -5.98 2.35 8.94
C THR A 51 -6.87 2.86 10.07
N VAL A 52 -8.02 3.47 9.76
CA VAL A 52 -9.00 3.91 10.77
C VAL A 52 -9.49 2.72 11.60
N TYR A 53 -9.82 1.60 10.96
CA TYR A 53 -10.20 0.36 11.63
C TYR A 53 -9.11 -0.15 12.58
N GLY A 54 -7.85 -0.15 12.12
CA GLY A 54 -6.69 -0.57 12.91
C GLY A 54 -6.46 0.30 14.15
N ILE A 55 -6.66 1.62 14.03
CA ILE A 55 -6.59 2.57 15.15
C ILE A 55 -7.67 2.23 16.20
N TYR A 56 -8.92 2.03 15.75
CA TYR A 56 -10.02 1.67 16.65
C TYR A 56 -9.76 0.36 17.41
N HIS A 57 -9.14 -0.63 16.74
CA HIS A 57 -8.79 -1.93 17.32
C HIS A 57 -7.42 -1.97 18.00
N LYS A 58 -6.70 -0.84 18.09
CA LYS A 58 -5.34 -0.75 18.64
C LYS A 58 -4.36 -1.78 18.03
N SER A 59 -4.53 -2.11 16.75
CA SER A 59 -3.71 -3.11 16.04
C SER A 59 -2.56 -2.45 15.28
N LEU A 60 -1.35 -2.51 15.84
CA LEU A 60 -0.16 -1.91 15.23
C LEU A 60 0.14 -2.48 13.84
N ALA A 61 -0.01 -3.81 13.66
CA ALA A 61 0.23 -4.47 12.38
C ALA A 61 -0.69 -3.94 11.26
N ILE A 62 -1.98 -3.77 11.55
CA ILE A 62 -2.96 -3.23 10.59
C ILE A 62 -2.63 -1.77 10.26
N ILE A 63 -2.35 -0.95 11.27
CA ILE A 63 -2.05 0.48 11.09
C ILE A 63 -0.81 0.64 10.22
N LEU A 64 0.29 -0.06 10.54
CA LEU A 64 1.55 0.05 9.81
C LEU A 64 1.41 -0.45 8.37
N ALA A 65 0.81 -1.63 8.17
CA ALA A 65 0.65 -2.21 6.83
C ALA A 65 -0.12 -1.28 5.89
N ASN A 66 -1.26 -0.77 6.34
CA ASN A 66 -2.15 0.02 5.50
C ASN A 66 -1.62 1.44 5.28
N THR A 67 -0.98 2.04 6.28
CA THR A 67 -0.40 3.38 6.15
C THR A 67 0.78 3.39 5.18
N ILE A 68 1.71 2.44 5.29
CA ILE A 68 2.89 2.38 4.41
C ILE A 68 2.46 2.00 2.99
N THR A 69 1.56 1.02 2.84
CA THR A 69 1.01 0.65 1.53
C THR A 69 0.24 1.83 0.91
N GLY A 70 -0.48 2.61 1.71
CA GLY A 70 -1.20 3.81 1.27
C GLY A 70 -0.25 4.86 0.70
N ALA A 71 0.89 5.09 1.34
CA ALA A 71 1.93 5.98 0.81
C ALA A 71 2.48 5.48 -0.55
N LEU A 72 2.74 4.18 -0.69
CA LEU A 72 3.16 3.59 -1.97
C LEU A 72 2.07 3.72 -3.06
N ALA A 73 0.80 3.53 -2.71
CA ALA A 73 -0.33 3.72 -3.62
C ALA A 73 -0.46 5.18 -4.08
N ILE A 74 -0.23 6.16 -3.20
CA ILE A 74 -0.19 7.59 -3.56
C ILE A 74 0.95 7.85 -4.55
N VAL A 75 2.15 7.30 -4.32
CA VAL A 75 3.28 7.42 -5.26
C VAL A 75 2.90 6.84 -6.64
N MET A 76 2.24 5.69 -6.69
CA MET A 76 1.77 5.09 -7.94
C MET A 76 0.76 5.99 -8.68
N ILE A 77 -0.17 6.59 -7.95
CA ILE A 77 -1.15 7.54 -8.51
C ILE A 77 -0.43 8.75 -9.11
N ILE A 78 0.52 9.33 -8.37
CA ILE A 78 1.33 10.47 -8.86
C ILE A 78 2.09 10.09 -10.14
N LEU A 79 2.72 8.92 -10.16
CA LEU A 79 3.44 8.43 -11.35
C LEU A 79 2.49 8.20 -12.54
N LYS A 80 1.30 7.63 -12.31
CA LYS A 80 0.30 7.43 -13.36
C LYS A 80 -0.19 8.75 -13.96
N ILE A 81 -0.37 9.78 -13.14
CA ILE A 81 -0.76 11.11 -13.61
C ILE A 81 0.39 11.77 -14.40
N LYS A 82 1.64 11.61 -13.94
CA LYS A 82 2.83 12.22 -14.57
C LYS A 82 3.23 11.54 -15.89
N HIS A 83 3.04 10.23 -15.99
CA HIS A 83 3.54 9.39 -17.08
C HIS A 83 2.41 8.71 -17.86
N LYS A 84 1.33 9.46 -18.14
CA LYS A 84 0.11 8.98 -18.80
C LYS A 84 0.38 8.06 -19.98
#